data_AF-A0A1X7TPZ2-F1
#
_entry.id   AF-A0A1X7TPZ2-F1
#
_cell.length_a   1.000
_cell.length_b   1.000
_cell.length_c   1.000
_cell.angle_alpha   90.00
_cell.angle_beta   90.00
_cell.angle_gamma   90.00
#
_symmetry.space_group_name_H-M   'P 1'
#
loop_
_entity.id
_entity.type
_entity.pdbx_description
1 polymer ?
#
loop_
_entity_poly.entity_id
_entity_poly.type
_entity_poly.pdbx_seq_one_letter_code
_entity_poly.pdbx_strand_id
1 'polypeptide(L)'
;MNTPAEDVCCGRLSCITNYGHFYNICLDQQVLTVAIHQRSDIRADPMNYSSESFRKSAYRQNILWKYKKLGRGNRRVCPSCVVLAIRH
;
A
#
# COMPACT_ATOMS: atom_id res chain seq x y z
N MET A 1 12.81 -4.54 10.87
CA MET A 1 12.16 -4.30 12.18
C MET A 1 10.95 -3.41 11.96
N ASN A 2 9.81 -3.74 12.57
CA ASN A 2 8.65 -2.84 12.59
C ASN A 2 8.90 -1.74 13.63
N THR A 3 8.48 -0.52 13.33
CA THR A 3 8.55 0.58 14.29
C THR A 3 7.35 0.51 15.26
N PRO A 4 7.42 1.06 16.49
CA PRO A 4 6.29 1.06 17.43
C PRO A 4 5.00 1.69 16.86
N ALA A 5 5.13 2.61 15.89
CA ALA A 5 3.99 3.18 15.19
C ALA A 5 3.26 2.16 14.29
N GLU A 6 3.97 1.15 13.78
CA GLU A 6 3.45 0.07 12.93
C GLU A 6 2.80 -1.07 13.74
N ASP A 7 2.82 -1.02 15.08
CA ASP A 7 2.21 -2.02 15.98
C ASP A 7 0.67 -1.88 16.04
N VAL A 8 0.05 -1.87 14.87
CA VAL A 8 -1.39 -1.72 14.68
C VAL A 8 -1.95 -2.95 13.95
N CYS A 9 -3.02 -3.52 14.49
CA CYS A 9 -3.74 -4.62 13.86
C CYS A 9 -4.69 -4.12 12.75
N CYS A 10 -4.95 -4.94 11.74
CA CYS A 10 -5.90 -4.61 10.68
C CYS A 10 -7.36 -4.53 11.17
N GLY A 11 -7.67 -5.12 12.33
CA GLY A 11 -8.97 -5.05 13.02
C GLY A 11 -10.09 -5.86 12.36
N ARG A 12 -9.74 -6.89 11.58
CA ARG A 12 -10.69 -7.76 10.86
C ARG A 12 -10.76 -9.14 11.52
N LEU A 13 -11.90 -9.81 11.40
CA LEU A 13 -12.09 -11.18 11.89
C LEU A 13 -11.14 -12.16 11.19
N SER A 14 -11.07 -12.10 9.86
CA SER A 14 -10.01 -12.74 9.07
C SER A 14 -9.00 -11.67 8.66
N CYS A 15 -7.71 -11.98 8.72
CA CYS A 15 -6.67 -11.00 8.43
C CYS A 15 -6.84 -10.42 7.02
N ILE A 16 -6.65 -9.09 6.87
CA ILE A 16 -6.80 -8.41 5.58
C ILE A 16 -5.90 -8.99 4.48
N THR A 17 -4.76 -9.59 4.86
CA THR A 17 -3.82 -10.21 3.93
C THR A 17 -4.31 -11.54 3.36
N ASN A 18 -5.33 -12.15 3.95
CA ASN A 18 -5.90 -13.43 3.50
C ASN A 18 -6.94 -13.26 2.38
N TYR A 19 -7.36 -12.03 2.08
CA TYR A 19 -8.35 -11.77 1.04
C TYR A 19 -7.67 -11.72 -0.34
N GLY A 20 -8.25 -12.38 -1.35
CA GLY A 20 -7.74 -12.30 -2.72
C GLY A 20 -7.67 -10.87 -3.27
N HIS A 21 -8.58 -9.98 -2.84
CA HIS A 21 -8.52 -8.56 -3.17
C HIS A 21 -7.24 -7.88 -2.66
N PHE A 22 -6.71 -8.29 -1.50
CA PHE A 22 -5.46 -7.72 -1.00
C PHE A 22 -4.29 -8.07 -1.92
N TYR A 23 -4.22 -9.32 -2.39
CA TYR A 23 -3.22 -9.72 -3.38
C TYR A 23 -3.33 -8.87 -4.64
N ASN A 24 -4.51 -8.82 -5.25
CA ASN A 24 -4.72 -8.08 -6.50
C ASN A 24 -4.41 -6.58 -6.36
N ILE A 25 -4.74 -5.95 -5.23
CA ILE A 25 -4.60 -4.49 -5.07
C ILE A 25 -3.19 -4.10 -4.59
N CYS A 26 -2.59 -4.91 -3.72
CA CYS A 26 -1.38 -4.52 -2.98
C CYS A 26 -0.13 -5.33 -3.35
N LEU A 27 -0.26 -6.49 -4.00
CA LEU A 27 0.88 -7.38 -4.31
C LEU A 27 1.02 -7.66 -5.81
N ASP A 28 -0.06 -7.58 -6.59
CA ASP A 28 0.00 -7.80 -8.04
C ASP A 28 0.83 -6.71 -8.73
N GLN A 29 1.91 -7.14 -9.39
CA GLN A 29 2.86 -6.24 -10.01
C GLN A 29 2.25 -5.42 -11.15
N GLN A 30 1.30 -5.97 -11.91
CA GLN A 30 0.67 -5.26 -13.03
C GLN A 30 -0.25 -4.16 -12.51
N VAL A 31 -1.03 -4.46 -11.46
CA VAL A 31 -1.86 -3.46 -10.80
C VAL A 31 -1.02 -2.35 -10.17
N LEU A 32 0.09 -2.70 -9.50
CA LEU A 32 0.99 -1.70 -8.93
C LEU A 32 1.71 -0.86 -10.00
N THR A 33 2.00 -1.43 -11.16
CA THR A 33 2.61 -0.72 -12.29
C THR A 33 1.67 0.38 -12.81
N VAL A 34 0.40 0.05 -13.03
CA VAL A 34 -0.61 1.04 -13.44
C VAL A 34 -0.79 2.12 -12.36
N ALA A 35 -0.73 1.74 -11.09
CA ALA A 35 -0.82 2.69 -9.99
C ALA A 35 0.39 3.66 -9.95
N ILE A 36 1.58 3.18 -10.29
CA ILE A 36 2.77 4.03 -10.48
C ILE A 36 2.53 4.96 -11.67
N HIS A 37 2.05 4.45 -12.81
CA HIS A 37 1.76 5.27 -13.99
C HIS A 37 0.83 6.42 -13.69
N GLN A 38 -0.32 6.11 -13.07
CA GLN A 38 -1.32 7.11 -12.72
C GLN A 38 -0.76 8.18 -11.78
N ARG A 39 0.08 7.78 -10.83
CA ARG A 39 0.67 8.73 -9.87
C ARG A 39 1.74 9.60 -10.51
N SER A 40 2.58 9.03 -11.36
CA SER A 40 3.60 9.74 -12.11
C SER A 40 2.98 10.73 -13.09
N ASP A 41 1.91 10.34 -13.78
CA ASP A 41 1.14 11.22 -14.68
C ASP A 41 0.57 12.44 -13.95
N ILE A 42 -0.14 12.23 -12.83
CA ILE A 42 -0.71 13.32 -12.01
C ILE A 42 0.37 14.29 -11.49
N ARG A 43 1.59 13.80 -11.25
CA ARG A 43 2.68 14.58 -10.66
C ARG A 43 3.69 15.12 -11.67
N ALA A 44 3.58 14.71 -12.93
CA ALA A 44 4.64 14.85 -13.93
C ALA A 44 6.01 14.31 -13.44
N ASP A 45 6.01 13.27 -12.61
CA ASP A 45 7.23 12.61 -12.13
C ASP A 45 7.71 11.58 -13.17
N PRO A 46 9.03 11.37 -13.36
CA PRO A 46 9.52 10.27 -14.18
C PRO A 46 9.09 8.91 -13.61
N MET A 47 8.86 7.94 -14.50
CA MET A 47 8.50 6.59 -14.08
C MET A 47 9.67 5.93 -13.35
N ASN A 48 9.39 5.32 -12.18
CA ASN A 48 10.38 4.60 -11.37
C ASN A 48 9.81 3.24 -10.97
N TYR A 49 10.50 2.17 -11.38
CA TYR A 49 10.11 0.77 -11.15
C TYR A 49 11.04 0.04 -10.16
N SER A 50 11.75 0.79 -9.32
CA SER A 50 12.50 0.20 -8.21
C SER A 50 11.56 -0.56 -7.25
N SER A 51 12.09 -1.55 -6.54
CA SER A 51 11.35 -2.27 -5.49
C SER A 51 10.85 -1.31 -4.39
N GLU A 52 11.53 -0.19 -4.16
CA GLU A 52 11.05 0.86 -3.26
C GLU A 52 9.78 1.55 -3.80
N SER A 53 9.74 1.85 -5.10
CA SER A 53 8.57 2.45 -5.76
C SER A 53 7.35 1.53 -5.67
N PHE A 54 7.53 0.23 -5.95
CA PHE A 54 6.49 -0.78 -5.80
C PHE A 54 5.97 -0.86 -4.36
N ARG A 55 6.85 -0.94 -3.35
CA ARG A 55 6.43 -0.94 -1.94
C ARG A 55 5.66 0.32 -1.56
N LYS A 56 6.13 1.51 -1.98
CA LYS A 56 5.42 2.78 -1.75
C LYS A 56 4.04 2.80 -2.42
N SER A 57 3.92 2.25 -3.62
CA SER A 57 2.65 2.11 -4.34
C SER A 57 1.70 1.18 -3.59
N ALA A 58 2.17 0.00 -3.17
CA ALA A 58 1.40 -0.99 -2.40
C ALA A 58 0.86 -0.42 -1.08
N TYR A 59 1.70 0.25 -0.28
CA TYR A 59 1.25 0.90 0.95
C TYR A 59 0.15 1.93 0.68
N ARG A 60 0.32 2.74 -0.37
CA ARG A 60 -0.67 3.75 -0.74
C ARG A 60 -1.97 3.12 -1.20
N GLN A 61 -1.91 2.05 -2.00
CA GLN A 61 -3.08 1.30 -2.46
C GLN A 61 -3.88 0.71 -1.29
N ASN A 62 -3.22 0.08 -0.31
CA ASN A 62 -3.89 -0.42 0.88
C ASN A 62 -4.65 0.69 1.64
N ILE A 63 -4.00 1.84 1.85
CA ILE A 63 -4.63 2.97 2.56
C ILE A 63 -5.78 3.57 1.75
N LEU A 64 -5.64 3.72 0.43
CA LEU A 64 -6.72 4.20 -0.44
C LEU A 64 -7.89 3.21 -0.50
N TRP A 65 -7.61 1.91 -0.57
CA TRP A 65 -8.64 0.89 -0.57
C TRP A 65 -9.46 0.93 0.72
N LYS A 66 -8.79 1.03 1.88
CA LYS A 66 -9.44 1.05 3.21
C LYS A 66 -10.10 2.38 3.56
N TYR A 67 -9.47 3.51 3.26
CA TYR A 67 -9.89 4.84 3.76
C TYR A 67 -10.33 5.82 2.66
N LYS A 68 -10.24 5.44 1.38
CA LYS A 68 -10.66 6.19 0.17
C LYS A 68 -9.92 7.50 -0.11
N LYS A 69 -9.42 8.21 0.91
CA LYS A 69 -8.75 9.50 0.76
C LYS A 69 -7.46 9.56 1.58
N LEU A 70 -6.42 10.11 0.97
CA LEU A 70 -5.17 10.49 1.64
C LEU A 70 -4.88 11.97 1.35
N GLY A 71 -4.39 12.72 2.33
CA GLY A 71 -4.09 14.14 2.16
C GLY A 71 -3.31 14.74 3.32
N ARG A 72 -2.94 16.01 3.20
CA ARG A 72 -2.31 16.77 4.28
C ARG A 72 -3.24 16.75 5.51
N GLY A 73 -2.71 16.42 6.69
CA GLY A 73 -3.49 16.26 7.92
C GLY A 73 -4.23 14.92 8.07
N ASN A 74 -4.28 14.08 7.04
CA ASN A 74 -4.91 12.76 7.08
C ASN A 74 -3.89 11.66 6.72
N ARG A 75 -2.89 11.51 7.60
CA ARG A 75 -1.92 10.40 7.53
C ARG A 75 -2.51 9.18 8.22
N ARG A 76 -2.37 8.01 7.60
CA ARG A 76 -2.83 6.73 8.13
C ARG A 76 -1.67 5.76 8.15
N VAL A 77 -1.58 4.96 9.20
CA VAL A 77 -0.55 3.93 9.35
C VAL A 77 -1.07 2.62 8.78
N CYS A 78 -0.22 1.90 8.04
CA CYS A 78 -0.52 0.56 7.58
C CYS A 78 -0.44 -0.43 8.75
N PRO A 79 -1.37 -1.39 8.88
CA PRO A 79 -1.25 -2.45 9.86
C PRO A 79 0.03 -3.27 9.69
N SER A 80 0.56 -3.81 10.80
CA SER A 80 1.79 -4.63 10.79
C SER A 80 1.71 -5.81 9.81
N CYS A 81 0.58 -6.51 9.76
CA CYS A 81 0.37 -7.62 8.83
C CYS A 81 0.51 -7.20 7.35
N VAL A 82 0.02 -6.02 6.99
CA VAL A 82 0.16 -5.46 5.64
C VAL A 82 1.61 -5.06 5.37
N VAL A 83 2.26 -4.43 6.36
CA VAL A 83 3.66 -4.01 6.24
C VAL A 83 4.57 -5.21 5.98
N LEU A 84 4.38 -6.30 6.73
CA LEU A 84 5.11 -7.55 6.56
C LEU A 84 4.83 -8.16 5.17
N ALA A 85 3.56 -8.30 4.80
CA ALA A 85 3.19 -8.90 3.51
C ALA A 85 3.74 -8.16 2.27
N ILE A 86 3.98 -6.84 2.36
CA ILE A 86 4.55 -6.05 1.26
C ILE A 86 6.10 -6.09 1.25
N ARG A 87 6.73 -6.39 2.40
CA ARG A 87 8.19 -6.45 2.53
C ARG A 87 8.77 -7.83 2.16
N HIS A 88 7.96 -8.87 2.22
CA HIS A 88 8.28 -10.24 1.84
C HIS A 88 7.80 -10.54 0.43
#